data_AF-A0A4Q4X0S4-F1
#
_entry.id   AF-A0A4Q4X0S4-F1
#
_cell.length_a   1.000
_cell.length_b   1.000
_cell.length_c   1.000
_cell.angle_alpha   90.00
_cell.angle_beta   90.00
_cell.angle_gamma   90.00
#
_symmetry.space_group_name_H-M   'P 1'
#
loop_
_entity.id
_entity.type
_entity.pdbx_description
1 polymer ?
#
loop_
_entity_poly.entity_id
_entity_poly.type
_entity_poly.pdbx_seq_one_letter_code
_entity_poly.pdbx_strand_id
1 'polypeptide(L)'
;MGAGIVRVMNNTNHTLHYHNTESGVKFDIGPKTDQYENNDWIPSSDYKYDSLPSYSSGKSIQVSIADLTPMLVTNDGGKFSIVYPTENSGETAQNRSGDVNSGWEYIIRMDQLEERTVKKAAMSIYKYEAPLGVTPGYIALQLIQQAAPIVVLVLMAIFL
;
A
#
# COMPACT_ATOMS: atom_id res chain seq x y z
N MET A 1 -15.40 -12.81 -9.12
CA MET A 1 -14.58 -11.60 -9.29
C MET A 1 -13.29 -11.82 -8.51
N GLY A 2 -12.12 -11.45 -9.03
CA GLY A 2 -10.86 -11.66 -8.30
C GLY A 2 -10.79 -10.87 -7.00
N ALA A 3 -9.71 -11.03 -6.24
CA ALA A 3 -9.35 -10.04 -5.22
C ALA A 3 -8.79 -8.79 -5.91
N GLY A 4 -8.94 -7.62 -5.29
CA GLY A 4 -8.44 -6.37 -5.86
C GLY A 4 -8.07 -5.31 -4.84
N ILE A 5 -7.17 -4.41 -5.24
CA ILE A 5 -6.87 -3.18 -4.51
C ILE A 5 -7.87 -2.13 -4.99
N VAL A 6 -8.56 -1.48 -4.05
CA VAL A 6 -9.56 -0.44 -4.37
C VAL A 6 -9.08 0.96 -4.04
N ARG A 7 -8.08 1.07 -3.18
CA ARG A 7 -7.52 2.35 -2.76
C ARG A 7 -6.10 2.22 -2.25
N VAL A 8 -5.31 3.26 -2.47
CA VAL A 8 -3.95 3.39 -1.93
C VAL A 8 -3.86 4.68 -1.13
N MET A 9 -3.15 4.64 -0.01
CA MET A 9 -2.99 5.75 0.94
C MET A 9 -1.51 6.05 1.17
N ASN A 10 -1.17 7.33 1.23
CA ASN A 10 0.17 7.82 1.45
C ASN A 10 0.27 8.60 2.77
N ASN A 11 0.69 7.93 3.83
CA ASN A 11 1.01 8.53 5.14
C ASN A 11 2.53 8.74 5.27
N THR A 12 3.17 9.21 4.20
CA THR A 12 4.61 9.56 4.16
C THR A 12 4.77 11.01 3.73
N ASN A 13 5.93 11.62 3.97
CA ASN A 13 6.25 12.97 3.52
C ASN A 13 6.82 13.03 2.08
N HIS A 14 6.71 11.94 1.32
CA HIS A 14 7.18 11.82 -0.06
C HIS A 14 6.05 11.41 -1.00
N THR A 15 6.21 11.61 -2.31
CA THR A 15 5.26 11.11 -3.31
C THR A 15 5.25 9.58 -3.31
N LEU A 16 4.07 8.98 -3.37
CA LEU A 16 3.88 7.55 -3.56
C LEU A 16 3.49 7.27 -5.00
N HIS A 17 4.17 6.32 -5.63
CA HIS A 17 3.88 5.87 -6.98
C HIS A 17 3.21 4.49 -6.95
N TYR A 18 2.14 4.35 -7.72
CA TYR A 18 1.42 3.09 -7.90
C TYR A 18 1.44 2.69 -9.37
N HIS A 19 1.72 1.42 -9.65
CA HIS A 19 1.60 0.85 -10.99
C HIS A 19 1.25 -0.63 -10.95
N ASN A 20 0.09 -1.00 -11.49
CA ASN A 20 -0.29 -2.39 -11.70
C ASN A 20 0.11 -2.84 -13.11
N THR A 21 1.03 -3.80 -13.19
CA THR A 21 1.55 -4.30 -14.47
C THR A 21 0.63 -5.31 -15.18
N GLU A 22 -0.44 -5.76 -14.51
CA GLU A 22 -1.49 -6.59 -15.09
C GLU A 22 -2.56 -5.73 -15.78
N SER A 23 -3.10 -4.73 -15.07
CA SER A 23 -4.17 -3.86 -15.58
C SER A 23 -3.68 -2.61 -16.32
N GLY A 24 -2.41 -2.24 -16.13
CA GLY A 24 -1.81 -1.01 -16.66
C GLY A 24 -2.20 0.27 -15.90
N VAL A 25 -2.95 0.16 -14.79
CA VAL A 25 -3.31 1.31 -13.95
C VAL A 25 -2.06 1.87 -13.29
N LYS A 26 -1.91 3.21 -13.36
CA LYS A 26 -0.83 3.94 -12.71
C LYS A 26 -1.31 5.31 -12.24
N PHE A 27 -0.80 5.75 -11.10
CA PHE A 27 -1.07 7.08 -10.54
C PHE A 27 -0.06 7.41 -9.44
N ASP A 28 0.01 8.70 -9.10
CA ASP A 28 0.83 9.22 -8.02
C ASP A 28 -0.07 9.80 -6.91
N ILE A 29 0.34 9.65 -5.66
CA ILE A 29 -0.30 10.27 -4.51
C ILE A 29 0.73 11.20 -3.85
N GLY A 30 0.39 12.48 -3.76
CA GLY A 30 1.26 13.48 -3.13
C GLY A 30 1.57 13.18 -1.66
N PRO A 31 2.61 13.81 -1.11
CA PRO A 31 3.02 13.61 0.28
C PRO A 31 1.95 14.10 1.27
N LYS A 32 1.99 13.54 2.48
CA LYS A 32 1.28 14.08 3.63
C LYS A 32 1.99 15.34 4.13
N THR A 33 1.41 16.48 3.80
CA THR A 33 1.81 17.81 4.29
C THR A 33 1.22 18.12 5.67
N ASP A 34 1.75 19.12 6.37
CA ASP A 34 1.26 19.62 7.67
C ASP A 34 -0.25 19.91 7.71
N GLN A 35 -0.84 20.37 6.60
CA GLN A 35 -2.29 20.59 6.49
C GLN A 35 -3.11 19.30 6.75
N TYR A 36 -2.57 18.14 6.37
CA TYR A 36 -3.20 16.85 6.60
C TYR A 36 -3.00 16.36 8.04
N GLU A 37 -1.86 16.66 8.67
CA GLU A 37 -1.61 16.33 10.07
C GLU A 37 -2.60 17.01 11.00
N ASN A 38 -2.89 18.29 10.77
CA ASN A 38 -3.83 19.06 11.58
C ASN A 38 -5.27 18.54 11.53
N ASN A 39 -5.62 17.72 10.54
CA ASN A 39 -6.98 17.20 10.32
C ASN A 39 -7.07 15.67 10.42
N ASP A 40 -6.00 14.99 10.82
CA ASP A 40 -5.89 13.51 10.82
C ASP A 40 -6.23 12.88 9.45
N TRP A 41 -5.95 13.61 8.37
CA TRP A 41 -6.21 13.15 7.01
C TRP A 41 -5.00 12.45 6.42
N ILE A 42 -5.25 11.46 5.57
CA ILE A 42 -4.20 10.75 4.82
C ILE A 42 -4.53 10.91 3.33
N PRO A 43 -3.62 11.50 2.52
CA PRO A 43 -3.75 11.52 1.07
C PRO A 43 -4.02 10.13 0.49
N SER A 44 -4.97 10.02 -0.42
CA SER A 44 -5.36 8.73 -1.00
C SER A 44 -5.81 8.83 -2.44
N SER A 45 -5.70 7.72 -3.17
CA SER A 45 -6.31 7.60 -4.49
C SER A 45 -7.83 7.63 -4.41
N ASP A 46 -8.46 7.95 -5.54
CA ASP A 46 -9.88 7.68 -5.72
C ASP A 46 -10.17 6.18 -5.59
N TYR A 47 -11.44 5.86 -5.29
CA TYR A 47 -11.88 4.47 -5.28
C TYR A 47 -11.86 3.95 -6.71
N LYS A 48 -11.08 2.89 -6.95
CA LYS A 48 -11.05 2.19 -8.22
C LYS A 48 -10.62 0.77 -7.98
N TYR A 49 -11.50 -0.17 -8.31
CA TYR A 49 -11.13 -1.58 -8.29
C TYR A 49 -10.01 -1.85 -9.31
N ASP A 50 -8.92 -2.42 -8.82
CA ASP A 50 -7.79 -2.87 -9.61
C ASP A 50 -7.39 -4.30 -9.21
N SER A 51 -7.27 -5.21 -10.16
CA SER A 51 -7.10 -6.64 -9.87
C SER A 51 -5.76 -6.92 -9.20
N LEU A 52 -5.76 -7.77 -8.17
CA LEU A 52 -4.55 -8.25 -7.54
C LEU A 52 -3.93 -9.38 -8.40
N PRO A 53 -2.75 -9.18 -9.02
CA PRO A 53 -2.18 -10.16 -9.93
C PRO A 53 -1.74 -11.43 -9.21
N SER A 54 -1.86 -12.58 -9.87
CA SER A 54 -1.30 -13.83 -9.33
C SER A 54 0.21 -13.87 -9.47
N TYR A 55 0.92 -14.37 -8.46
CA TYR A 55 2.39 -14.53 -8.48
C TYR A 55 2.88 -15.30 -9.72
N SER A 56 2.16 -16.36 -10.12
CA SER A 56 2.53 -17.19 -11.28
C SER A 56 2.40 -16.49 -12.63
N SER A 57 1.73 -15.33 -12.70
CA SER A 57 1.56 -14.56 -13.93
C SER A 57 2.81 -13.78 -14.34
N GLY A 58 3.78 -13.62 -13.43
CA GLY A 58 4.91 -12.71 -13.61
C GLY A 58 4.53 -11.23 -13.59
N LYS A 59 3.27 -10.90 -13.25
CA LYS A 59 2.77 -9.53 -13.05
C LYS A 59 2.69 -9.21 -11.55
N SER A 60 2.76 -7.93 -11.24
CA SER A 60 2.67 -7.40 -9.88
C SER A 60 2.12 -5.97 -9.85
N ILE A 61 1.65 -5.60 -8.67
CA ILE A 61 1.45 -4.21 -8.29
C ILE A 61 2.77 -3.69 -7.74
N GLN A 62 3.26 -2.61 -8.31
CA GLN A 62 4.45 -1.89 -7.91
C GLN A 62 4.04 -0.69 -7.08
N VAL A 63 4.60 -0.59 -5.87
CA VAL A 63 4.41 0.57 -4.98
C VAL A 63 5.79 1.10 -4.60
N SER A 64 6.08 2.36 -4.89
CA SER A 64 7.32 3.01 -4.45
C SER A 64 7.04 4.34 -3.76
N ILE A 65 8.00 4.78 -2.96
CA ILE A 65 8.02 6.11 -2.34
C ILE A 65 9.18 6.86 -3.01
N ALA A 66 8.92 8.05 -3.57
CA ALA A 66 9.88 8.78 -4.40
C ALA A 66 10.52 7.85 -5.47
N ASP A 67 11.80 8.07 -5.76
CA ASP A 67 12.54 7.32 -6.80
C ASP A 67 13.14 5.99 -6.32
N LEU A 68 12.57 5.40 -5.25
CA LEU A 68 13.09 4.19 -4.64
C LEU A 68 12.63 2.91 -5.34
N THR A 69 13.36 1.82 -5.10
CA THR A 69 13.00 0.48 -5.58
C THR A 69 11.57 0.13 -5.15
N PRO A 70 10.69 -0.25 -6.09
CA PRO A 70 9.31 -0.56 -5.76
C PRO A 70 9.19 -1.86 -4.98
N MET A 71 8.24 -1.87 -4.05
CA MET A 71 7.69 -3.11 -3.49
C MET A 71 6.79 -3.76 -4.53
N LEU A 72 6.83 -5.09 -4.59
CA LEU A 72 6.01 -5.88 -5.51
C LEU A 72 4.96 -6.64 -4.72
N VAL A 73 3.68 -6.41 -5.01
CA VAL A 73 2.54 -7.04 -4.35
C VAL A 73 1.83 -7.97 -5.31
N THR A 74 1.61 -9.22 -4.88
CA THR A 74 0.94 -10.28 -5.65
C THR A 74 0.07 -11.15 -4.74
N ASN A 75 -0.81 -11.96 -5.35
CA ASN A 75 -1.49 -13.08 -4.73
C ASN A 75 -0.72 -14.38 -5.00
N ASP A 76 -0.17 -14.99 -3.95
CA ASP A 76 0.49 -16.30 -4.00
C ASP A 76 -0.34 -17.33 -3.22
N GLY A 77 -1.16 -18.09 -3.94
CA GLY A 77 -1.94 -19.19 -3.37
C GLY A 77 -2.91 -18.77 -2.26
N GLY A 78 -3.60 -17.64 -2.43
CA GLY A 78 -4.54 -17.12 -1.44
C GLY A 78 -3.88 -16.34 -0.31
N LYS A 79 -2.62 -15.94 -0.47
CA LYS A 79 -1.88 -15.08 0.47
C LYS A 79 -1.33 -13.87 -0.25
N PHE A 80 -1.18 -12.74 0.46
CA PHE A 80 -0.37 -11.66 -0.08
C PHE A 80 1.09 -12.08 -0.09
N SER A 81 1.77 -11.79 -1.18
CA SER A 81 3.21 -11.99 -1.34
C SER A 81 3.81 -10.65 -1.71
N ILE A 82 4.61 -10.11 -0.79
CA ILE A 82 5.19 -8.77 -0.86
C ILE A 82 6.71 -8.92 -0.92
N VAL A 83 7.30 -8.51 -2.03
CA VAL A 83 8.75 -8.42 -2.20
C VAL A 83 9.19 -6.98 -1.96
N TYR A 84 10.16 -6.77 -1.08
CA TYR A 84 10.60 -5.44 -0.66
C TYR A 84 12.14 -5.39 -0.52
N PRO A 85 12.77 -4.23 -0.78
CA PRO A 85 14.22 -4.06 -0.60
C PRO A 85 14.63 -4.20 0.89
N THR A 86 15.80 -4.80 1.14
CA THR A 86 16.43 -4.88 2.46
C THR A 86 17.56 -3.87 2.63
N GLU A 87 18.07 -3.72 3.85
CA GLU A 87 18.79 -2.53 4.26
C GLU A 87 20.11 -2.23 3.52
N ASN A 88 20.76 -3.17 2.79
CA ASN A 88 22.18 -2.93 2.42
C ASN A 88 22.82 -3.66 1.20
N SER A 89 22.09 -4.23 0.22
CA SER A 89 22.82 -4.94 -0.87
C SER A 89 22.12 -5.07 -2.23
N GLY A 90 20.99 -4.38 -2.44
CA GLY A 90 20.11 -4.69 -3.58
C GLY A 90 19.42 -6.05 -3.42
N GLU A 91 19.55 -6.68 -2.25
CA GLU A 91 18.76 -7.84 -1.85
C GLU A 91 17.30 -7.45 -1.59
N THR A 92 16.42 -8.40 -1.87
CA THR A 92 14.99 -8.29 -1.58
C THR A 92 14.60 -9.37 -0.60
N ALA A 93 13.77 -9.01 0.37
CA ALA A 93 13.07 -9.96 1.21
C ALA A 93 11.64 -10.17 0.68
N GLN A 94 11.08 -11.34 0.99
CA GLN A 94 9.70 -11.67 0.65
C GLN A 94 8.93 -11.94 1.94
N ASN A 95 7.78 -11.28 2.10
CA ASN A 95 6.82 -11.60 3.13
C ASN A 95 5.60 -12.24 2.46
N ARG A 96 5.21 -13.43 2.92
CA ARG A 96 3.97 -14.09 2.53
C ARG A 96 3.04 -14.18 3.74
N SER A 97 1.99 -13.36 3.77
CA SER A 97 1.07 -13.27 4.90
C SER A 97 -0.31 -12.76 4.48
N GLY A 98 -1.26 -12.80 5.42
CA GLY A 98 -2.63 -12.34 5.19
C GLY A 98 -3.44 -13.22 4.24
N ASP A 99 -4.77 -13.23 4.37
CA ASP A 99 -5.65 -14.00 3.49
C ASP A 99 -6.14 -13.16 2.31
N VAL A 100 -5.98 -13.73 1.12
CA VAL A 100 -6.52 -13.21 -0.14
C VAL A 100 -7.71 -14.06 -0.55
N ASN A 101 -8.91 -13.50 -0.48
CA ASN A 101 -10.13 -14.18 -0.87
C ASN A 101 -10.75 -13.55 -2.13
N SER A 102 -11.31 -14.42 -2.97
CA SER A 102 -12.02 -14.01 -4.19
C SER A 102 -13.16 -13.06 -3.86
N GLY A 103 -13.26 -11.94 -4.58
CA GLY A 103 -14.27 -10.91 -4.37
C GLY A 103 -14.00 -9.97 -3.19
N TRP A 104 -12.88 -10.11 -2.48
CA TRP A 104 -12.49 -9.15 -1.46
C TRP A 104 -11.75 -7.97 -2.07
N GLU A 105 -12.01 -6.81 -1.48
CA GLU A 105 -11.42 -5.53 -1.82
C GLU A 105 -10.44 -5.13 -0.71
N TYR A 106 -9.32 -4.53 -1.09
CA TYR A 106 -8.26 -4.20 -0.14
C TYR A 106 -7.74 -2.78 -0.34
N ILE A 107 -7.21 -2.23 0.75
CA ILE A 107 -6.52 -0.94 0.76
C ILE A 107 -5.05 -1.16 1.05
N ILE A 108 -4.16 -0.52 0.30
CA ILE A 108 -2.74 -0.40 0.64
C ILE A 108 -2.51 0.94 1.32
N ARG A 109 -1.80 0.93 2.45
CA ARG A 109 -1.33 2.15 3.12
C ARG A 109 0.17 2.08 3.30
N MET A 110 0.83 3.18 2.98
CA MET A 110 2.24 3.39 3.28
C MET A 110 2.38 4.35 4.45
N ASP A 111 3.16 3.97 5.45
CA ASP A 111 3.47 4.77 6.62
C ASP A 111 4.97 5.04 6.67
N GLN A 112 5.35 6.29 6.91
CA GLN A 112 6.73 6.61 7.23
C GLN A 112 7.01 6.28 8.69
N LEU A 113 8.13 5.62 8.92
CA LEU A 113 8.67 5.31 10.23
C LEU A 113 9.98 6.07 10.39
N GLU A 114 10.01 7.03 11.31
CA GLU A 114 11.23 7.76 11.61
C GLU A 114 12.01 7.05 12.72
N GLU A 115 13.14 6.43 12.36
CA GLU A 115 14.20 6.14 13.30
C GLU A 115 15.38 7.07 13.03
N ARG A 116 16.08 7.49 14.10
CA ARG A 116 17.03 8.61 14.17
C ARG A 116 18.17 8.61 13.13
N THR A 117 18.38 7.52 12.39
CA THR A 117 19.46 7.34 11.41
C THR A 117 19.03 6.57 10.16
N VAL A 118 17.83 6.00 10.13
CA VAL A 118 17.33 5.18 9.02
C VAL A 118 15.89 5.57 8.79
N LYS A 119 15.58 6.13 7.61
CA LYS A 119 14.18 6.26 7.22
C LYS A 119 13.64 4.86 6.97
N LYS A 120 12.51 4.53 7.57
CA LYS A 120 11.84 3.24 7.40
C LYS A 120 10.45 3.53 6.85
N ALA A 121 9.85 2.57 6.19
CA ALA A 121 8.42 2.63 5.93
C ALA A 121 7.75 1.33 6.33
N ALA A 122 6.45 1.40 6.53
CA ALA A 122 5.62 0.24 6.69
C ALA A 122 4.60 0.20 5.55
N MET A 123 4.37 -0.99 5.00
CA MET A 123 3.19 -1.27 4.20
C MET A 123 2.18 -1.99 5.07
N SER A 124 0.97 -1.44 5.16
CA SER A 124 -0.19 -2.10 5.75
C SER A 124 -1.22 -2.40 4.67
N ILE A 125 -1.78 -3.61 4.68
CA ILE A 125 -2.91 -3.97 3.82
C ILE A 125 -4.14 -4.23 4.70
N TYR A 126 -5.23 -3.55 4.37
CA TYR A 126 -6.50 -3.66 5.05
C TYR A 126 -7.53 -4.30 4.13
N LYS A 127 -8.44 -5.09 4.70
CA LYS A 127 -9.66 -5.48 3.99
C LYS A 127 -10.64 -4.30 3.96
N TYR A 128 -11.14 -3.95 2.79
CA TYR A 128 -12.17 -2.92 2.62
C TYR A 128 -13.55 -3.49 2.93
N GLU A 129 -14.26 -2.84 3.85
CA GLU A 129 -15.66 -3.10 4.16
C GLU A 129 -16.43 -1.78 3.97
N ALA A 130 -17.43 -1.77 3.09
CA ALA A 130 -18.08 -0.55 2.58
C ALA A 130 -18.93 0.22 3.63
N PRO A 131 -19.23 1.51 3.40
CA PRO A 131 -18.35 2.55 2.87
C PRO A 131 -17.82 3.38 4.04
N LEU A 132 -16.50 3.30 4.27
CA LEU A 132 -15.77 4.43 4.85
C LEU A 132 -16.30 5.70 4.17
N GLY A 133 -16.84 6.67 4.91
CA GLY A 133 -17.43 7.90 4.36
C GLY A 133 -16.37 8.81 3.76
N VAL A 134 -15.77 8.40 2.65
CA VAL A 134 -14.53 8.98 2.13
C VAL A 134 -14.84 10.06 1.10
N THR A 135 -14.22 11.22 1.29
CA THR A 135 -14.18 12.28 0.28
C THR A 135 -13.03 12.01 -0.70
N PRO A 136 -13.19 12.19 -2.01
CA PRO A 136 -12.10 12.06 -2.97
C PRO A 136 -10.84 12.83 -2.52
N GLY A 137 -9.68 12.18 -2.59
CA GLY A 137 -8.37 12.77 -2.27
C GLY A 137 -7.83 12.55 -0.85
N TYR A 138 -8.65 12.25 0.17
CA TYR A 138 -8.16 12.00 1.53
C TYR A 138 -9.08 11.12 2.39
N ILE A 139 -8.51 10.44 3.39
CA ILE A 139 -9.24 9.63 4.38
C ILE A 139 -8.88 10.07 5.80
N ALA A 140 -9.88 10.28 6.65
CA ALA A 140 -9.66 10.46 8.08
C ALA A 140 -9.15 9.15 8.71
N LEU A 141 -8.02 9.20 9.42
CA LEU A 141 -7.36 8.04 10.04
C LEU A 141 -8.30 7.22 10.95
N GLN A 142 -9.17 7.90 11.70
CA GLN A 142 -10.13 7.28 12.61
C GLN A 142 -11.10 6.34 11.89
N LEU A 143 -11.49 6.66 10.65
CA LEU A 143 -12.39 5.80 9.88
C LEU A 143 -11.73 4.46 9.54
N ILE A 144 -10.44 4.47 9.20
CA ILE A 144 -9.68 3.26 8.86
C ILE A 144 -9.51 2.36 10.08
N GLN A 145 -9.15 2.95 11.22
CA GLN A 145 -8.95 2.21 12.48
C GLN A 145 -10.22 1.53 12.98
N GLN A 146 -11.40 2.08 12.67
CA GLN A 146 -12.68 1.53 13.10
C GLN A 146 -13.32 0.57 12.10
N ALA A 147 -13.03 0.69 10.80
CA ALA A 147 -13.77 -0.03 9.76
C ALA A 147 -12.98 -1.13 9.03
N ALA A 148 -11.67 -1.24 9.24
CA ALA A 148 -10.86 -2.14 8.43
C ALA A 148 -9.83 -2.91 9.30
N PRO A 149 -9.94 -4.24 9.44
CA PRO A 149 -8.90 -5.02 10.10
C PRO A 149 -7.61 -5.01 9.26
N ILE A 150 -6.47 -4.82 9.93
CA ILE A 150 -5.15 -5.01 9.32
C ILE A 150 -4.99 -6.50 9.01
N VAL A 151 -4.76 -6.83 7.75
CA VAL A 151 -4.57 -8.21 7.27
C VAL A 151 -3.07 -8.51 7.10
N VAL A 152 -2.28 -7.49 6.77
CA VAL A 152 -0.83 -7.59 6.59
C VAL A 152 -0.15 -6.34 7.13
N LEU A 153 1.00 -6.52 7.79
CA LEU A 153 1.93 -5.46 8.15
C LEU A 153 3.35 -5.91 7.77
N VAL A 154 4.03 -5.12 6.93
CA VAL A 154 5.43 -5.32 6.57
C VAL A 154 6.23 -4.08 6.99
N LEU A 155 7.25 -4.30 7.82
CA LEU A 155 8.23 -3.28 8.22
C LEU A 155 9.46 -3.40 7.33
N MET A 156 9.93 -2.27 6.81
CA MET A 156 11.10 -2.24 5.93
C MET A 156 11.95 -0.99 6.15
N ALA A 157 13.25 -1.14 5.92
CA ALA A 157 14.13 0.01 5.84
C ALA A 157 14.12 0.62 4.45
N ILE A 158 14.05 1.94 4.41
CA ILE A 158 13.99 2.70 3.18
C ILE A 158 14.99 3.87 3.30
N PHE A 159 16.17 3.72 2.71
CA PHE A 159 17.16 4.79 2.74
C PHE A 159 16.80 5.87 1.71
N LEU A 160 16.16 6.94 2.21
CA LEU A 160 15.75 8.16 1.49
C LEU A 160 16.77 9.28 1.66
#